data_AF-A0A917B7C3-F1
#
_entry.id   AF-A0A917B7C3-F1
#
_cell.length_a   1.000
_cell.length_b   1.000
_cell.length_c   1.000
_cell.angle_alpha   90.00
_cell.angle_beta   90.00
_cell.angle_gamma   90.00
#
_symmetry.space_group_name_H-M   'P 1'
#
loop_
_entity.id
_entity.type
_entity.pdbx_description
1 polymer ?
#
loop_
_entity_poly.entity_id
_entity_poly.type
_entity_poly.pdbx_seq_one_letter_code
_entity_poly.pdbx_strand_id
1 'polypeptide(L)'
;MLPVDSVLIPVKGYHAMYKEVILDKRMPTDVQLPHLKRGIQLYLDHKRELTSFIHLHLELSEEELVPLLLNNFKKYGLGEFNIES
;
A
#
# COMPACT_ATOMS: atom_id res chain seq x y z
N MET A 1 30.86 15.15 4.70
CA MET A 1 30.18 14.98 3.39
C MET A 1 29.39 13.70 3.50
N LEU A 2 28.06 13.73 3.33
CA LEU A 2 27.29 12.50 3.35
C LEU A 2 27.47 11.74 2.01
N PRO A 3 27.39 10.39 1.98
CA PRO A 3 27.53 9.62 0.74
C PRO A 3 26.53 10.05 -0.33
N VAL A 4 26.84 9.79 -1.61
CA VAL A 4 26.03 10.17 -2.79
C VAL A 4 24.59 9.64 -2.74
N ASP A 5 24.28 8.64 -1.90
CA ASP A 5 22.95 8.04 -1.75
C ASP A 5 22.31 8.22 -0.36
N SER A 6 22.77 9.17 0.45
CA SER A 6 22.16 9.42 1.76
C SER A 6 20.99 10.39 1.67
N VAL A 7 19.80 9.94 2.04
CA VAL A 7 18.65 10.82 2.30
C VAL A 7 18.59 11.12 3.79
N LEU A 8 18.66 12.40 4.15
CA LEU A 8 18.35 12.84 5.51
C LEU A 8 16.84 12.74 5.71
N ILE A 9 16.42 11.79 6.53
CA ILE A 9 15.02 11.63 6.92
C ILE A 9 14.81 12.39 8.23
N PRO A 10 14.14 13.56 8.22
CA PRO A 10 13.75 14.21 9.46
C PRO A 10 12.73 13.33 10.20
N VAL A 11 13.09 12.82 11.38
CA VAL A 11 12.22 11.95 12.22
C VAL A 11 10.97 12.70 12.73
N LYS A 12 11.02 14.03 12.72
CA LYS A 12 9.90 14.87 13.14
C LYS A 12 8.72 14.71 12.17
N GLY A 13 7.52 14.47 12.71
CA GLY A 13 6.28 14.39 11.93
C GLY A 13 5.76 12.97 11.71
N TYR A 14 6.58 11.92 11.86
CA TYR A 14 6.15 10.53 11.65
C TYR A 14 5.08 10.07 12.63
N HIS A 15 5.10 10.52 13.89
CA HIS A 15 4.04 10.22 14.86
C HIS A 15 2.69 10.83 14.46
N ALA A 16 2.72 12.08 13.97
CA ALA A 16 1.50 12.73 13.47
C ALA A 16 0.99 11.98 12.24
N MET A 17 1.86 11.71 11.26
CA MET A 17 1.54 10.94 10.07
C MET A 17 0.99 9.55 10.39
N TYR A 18 1.50 8.85 11.42
CA TYR A 18 0.91 7.60 11.89
C TYR A 18 -0.55 7.78 12.31
N LYS A 19 -0.87 8.81 13.10
CA LYS A 19 -2.26 9.09 13.50
C LYS A 19 -3.13 9.38 12.28
N GLU A 20 -2.67 10.23 11.38
CA GLU A 20 -3.44 10.62 10.19
C GLU A 20 -3.68 9.44 9.23
N VAL A 21 -2.66 8.63 8.95
CA VAL A 21 -2.77 7.52 7.98
C VAL A 21 -3.43 6.31 8.61
N ILE A 22 -2.99 5.89 9.78
CA ILE A 22 -3.38 4.59 10.36
C ILE A 22 -4.67 4.71 11.17
N LEU A 23 -4.83 5.77 11.97
CA LEU A 23 -6.02 5.95 12.81
C LEU A 23 -7.14 6.67 12.04
N ASP A 24 -6.83 7.82 11.44
CA ASP A 24 -7.83 8.65 10.77
C ASP A 24 -8.09 8.23 9.31
N LYS A 25 -7.29 7.32 8.75
CA LYS A 25 -7.38 6.83 7.36
C LYS A 25 -7.41 7.95 6.32
N ARG A 26 -6.56 8.97 6.49
CA ARG A 26 -6.48 10.12 5.58
C ARG A 26 -5.05 10.42 5.14
N MET A 27 -4.93 11.12 4.01
CA MET A 27 -3.65 11.59 3.50
C MET A 27 -3.09 12.71 4.42
N PRO A 28 -1.85 12.58 4.91
CA PRO A 28 -1.16 13.64 5.63
C PRO A 28 -0.94 14.86 4.74
N THR A 29 -0.96 16.06 5.33
CA THR A 29 -0.72 17.29 4.59
C THR A 29 0.74 17.44 4.16
N ASP A 30 1.68 16.87 4.93
CA ASP A 30 3.12 16.99 4.71
C ASP A 30 3.78 15.61 4.61
N VAL A 31 3.99 15.13 3.39
CA VAL A 31 4.74 13.90 3.10
C VAL A 31 5.92 14.25 2.19
N GLN A 32 7.09 14.33 2.80
CA GLN A 32 8.34 14.78 2.14
C GLN A 32 8.90 13.76 1.15
N LEU A 33 8.66 12.47 1.37
CA LEU A 33 9.19 11.39 0.53
C LEU A 33 8.14 10.98 -0.53
N PRO A 34 8.40 11.18 -1.85
CA PRO A 34 7.45 10.85 -2.91
C PRO A 34 7.01 9.38 -2.89
N HIS A 35 7.94 8.46 -2.63
CA HIS A 35 7.64 7.02 -2.51
C HIS A 35 6.73 6.71 -1.32
N LEU A 36 6.95 7.38 -0.18
CA LEU A 36 6.08 7.23 0.99
C LEU A 36 4.67 7.76 0.71
N LYS A 37 4.56 8.92 0.04
CA LYS A 37 3.27 9.48 -0.37
C LYS A 37 2.52 8.50 -1.27
N ARG A 38 3.22 7.87 -2.23
CA ARG A 38 2.63 6.84 -3.08
C ARG A 38 2.18 5.62 -2.28
N GLY A 39 3.01 5.14 -1.35
CA GLY A 39 2.66 4.04 -0.45
C GLY A 39 1.42 4.32 0.39
N ILE A 40 1.31 5.52 0.97
CA ILE A 40 0.14 5.96 1.74
C ILE A 40 -1.11 5.98 0.84
N GLN A 41 -1.01 6.55 -0.36
CA GLN A 41 -2.14 6.59 -1.29
C GLN A 41 -2.64 5.18 -1.61
N LEU A 42 -1.71 4.28 -1.95
CA LEU A 42 -2.02 2.88 -2.23
C LEU A 42 -2.68 2.20 -1.03
N TYR A 43 -2.17 2.43 0.18
CA TYR A 43 -2.77 1.94 1.42
C TYR A 43 -4.16 2.52 1.70
N LEU A 44 -4.47 3.75 1.31
CA LEU A 44 -5.81 4.30 1.53
C LEU A 44 -6.81 3.79 0.49
N ASP A 45 -6.34 3.50 -0.72
CA ASP A 45 -7.21 3.09 -1.84
C ASP A 45 -7.47 1.59 -1.91
N HIS A 46 -6.55 0.74 -1.40
CA HIS A 46 -6.57 -0.71 -1.62
C HIS A 46 -7.93 -1.36 -1.30
N LYS A 47 -8.56 -0.99 -0.19
CA LYS A 47 -9.81 -1.61 0.26
C LYS A 47 -10.91 -1.46 -0.78
N ARG A 48 -11.06 -0.28 -1.38
CA ARG A 48 -12.14 -0.02 -2.34
C ARG A 48 -11.95 -0.85 -3.61
N GLU A 49 -10.74 -0.86 -4.14
CA GLU A 49 -10.44 -1.59 -5.38
C GLU A 49 -10.53 -3.12 -5.16
N LEU A 50 -9.99 -3.63 -4.04
CA LEU A 50 -10.06 -5.05 -3.70
C LEU A 50 -11.50 -5.51 -3.48
N THR A 51 -12.29 -4.79 -2.69
CA THR A 51 -13.69 -5.15 -2.44
C THR A 51 -14.52 -5.08 -3.72
N SER A 52 -14.28 -4.11 -4.60
CA SER A 52 -14.97 -4.03 -5.89
C SER A 52 -14.62 -5.22 -6.78
N PHE A 53 -13.34 -5.62 -6.81
CA PHE A 53 -12.90 -6.78 -7.59
C PHE A 53 -13.52 -8.09 -7.07
N ILE A 54 -13.55 -8.30 -5.76
CA ILE A 54 -14.19 -9.48 -5.15
C ILE A 54 -15.68 -9.52 -5.50
N HIS A 55 -16.40 -8.40 -5.42
CA HIS A 55 -17.81 -8.35 -5.78
C HIS A 55 -18.09 -8.65 -7.26
N LEU A 56 -17.15 -8.36 -8.15
CA LEU A 56 -17.28 -8.66 -9.57
C LEU A 56 -17.00 -10.12 -9.93
N HIS A 57 -16.48 -10.91 -8.98
CA HIS A 57 -16.08 -12.30 -9.18
C HIS A 57 -16.63 -13.21 -8.06
N LEU A 58 -17.86 -12.94 -7.59
CA LEU A 58 -18.50 -13.72 -6.51
C LEU A 58 -18.81 -15.17 -6.90
N GLU A 59 -18.79 -15.47 -8.20
CA GLU A 59 -18.97 -16.79 -8.77
C GLU A 59 -17.72 -17.68 -8.66
N LEU A 60 -16.55 -17.09 -8.40
CA LEU A 60 -15.30 -17.83 -8.27
C LEU A 60 -15.15 -18.41 -6.87
N SER A 61 -14.58 -19.61 -6.81
CA SER A 61 -14.10 -20.16 -5.53
C SER A 61 -12.89 -19.38 -5.03
N GLU A 62 -12.57 -19.54 -3.73
CA GLU A 62 -11.38 -18.94 -3.15
C GLU A 62 -10.09 -19.36 -3.87
N GLU A 63 -9.99 -20.64 -4.25
CA GLU A 63 -8.85 -21.22 -4.97
C GLU A 63 -8.62 -20.55 -6.35
N GLU A 64 -9.69 -20.05 -6.97
CA GLU A 64 -9.63 -19.33 -8.26
C GLU A 64 -9.44 -17.82 -8.07
N LEU A 65 -10.08 -17.25 -7.04
CA LEU A 65 -10.09 -15.80 -6.78
C LEU A 65 -8.75 -15.30 -6.21
N VAL A 66 -8.10 -16.07 -5.34
CA VAL A 66 -6.84 -15.67 -4.69
C VAL A 66 -5.72 -15.45 -5.71
N PRO A 67 -5.43 -16.37 -6.66
CA PRO A 67 -4.42 -16.12 -7.71
C PRO A 67 -4.72 -14.88 -8.54
N LEU A 68 -5.99 -14.62 -8.87
CA LEU A 68 -6.40 -13.44 -9.61
C LEU A 68 -6.15 -12.15 -8.82
N LEU A 69 -6.45 -12.13 -7.51
CA LEU A 69 -6.16 -11.00 -6.64
C LEU A 69 -4.65 -10.73 -6.58
N LEU A 70 -3.83 -11.76 -6.35
CA LEU A 70 -2.36 -11.64 -6.29
C LEU A 70 -1.79 -11.10 -7.61
N ASN A 71 -2.32 -11.55 -8.75
CA ASN A 71 -1.84 -11.12 -10.06
C ASN A 71 -2.31 -9.71 -10.46
N ASN A 72 -3.56 -9.34 -10.16
CA ASN A 72 -4.13 -8.04 -10.55
C ASN A 72 -3.74 -6.90 -9.61
N PHE A 73 -3.36 -7.21 -8.36
CA PHE A 73 -3.09 -6.19 -7.34
C PHE A 73 -1.64 -6.14 -6.85
N LYS A 74 -0.68 -6.49 -7.71
CA LYS A 74 0.77 -6.38 -7.43
C LYS A 74 1.19 -4.99 -6.95
N LYS A 75 0.54 -3.93 -7.44
CA LYS A 75 0.79 -2.54 -7.01
C LYS A 75 0.58 -2.30 -5.51
N TYR A 76 -0.17 -3.16 -4.83
CA TYR A 76 -0.38 -3.11 -3.38
C TYR A 76 0.58 -4.01 -2.60
N GLY A 77 1.54 -4.65 -3.27
CA GLY A 77 2.45 -5.62 -2.65
C GLY A 77 1.82 -7.00 -2.41
N LEU A 78 0.59 -7.24 -2.90
CA LEU A 78 -0.11 -8.50 -2.66
C LEU A 78 0.56 -9.70 -3.36
N GLY A 79 1.24 -9.49 -4.48
CA GLY A 79 1.88 -10.56 -5.27
C GLY A 79 3.41 -10.67 -5.13
N GLU A 80 4.03 -9.99 -4.17
CA GLU A 80 5.49 -10.04 -3.95
C GLU A 80 5.90 -11.22 -3.03
N PHE A 81 4.94 -11.97 -2.49
CA PHE A 81 5.22 -13.23 -1.81
C PHE A 81 5.56 -14.29 -2.86
N ASN A 82 6.85 -14.52 -3.10
CA ASN A 82 7.31 -15.78 -3.66
C ASN A 82 6.97 -16.89 -2.66
N ILE A 83 5.79 -17.48 -2.80
CA ILE A 83 5.54 -18.83 -2.30
C ILE A 83 6.23 -19.74 -3.31
N GLU A 84 7.53 -19.97 -3.12
CA GLU A 84 8.21 -21.07 -3.80
C GLU A 84 7.43 -22.35 -3.46
N SER A 85 6.88 -22.97 -4.51
CA SER A 85 6.17 -24.25 -4.47
C SER A 85 7.11 -25.35 -4.93
#